data_AF-A0A517WU09-F1
#
_entry.id   AF-A0A517WU09-F1
#
_cell.length_a   1.000
_cell.length_b   1.000
_cell.length_c   1.000
_cell.angle_alpha   90.00
_cell.angle_beta   90.00
_cell.angle_gamma   90.00
#
_symmetry.space_group_name_H-M   'P 1'
#
loop_
_entity.id
_entity.type
_entity.pdbx_description
1 polymer ?
#
loop_
_entity_poly.entity_id
_entity_poly.type
_entity_poly.pdbx_seq_one_letter_code
_entity_poly.pdbx_strand_id
1 'polypeptide(L)'
;MNQLSISDLKSLSKSSRYQDRLRALKFMRKNVYEGVPKSYLKIAASMISDRSESCRWQSAIVVSEYLDYSEELVWSIVDRFIKEGTNRGVDSVSTVLVEHLLERNFDKYFRRLKSHWLSGNSLIVEILTYCWAFGDAEAHWGEVEEFLESARSRSS
;
A
#
# COMPACT_ATOMS: atom_id res chain seq x y z
N MET A 1 -0.87 0.29 -30.36
CA MET A 1 -0.98 -0.69 -29.24
C MET A 1 -2.46 -0.91 -28.98
N ASN A 2 -2.96 -2.15 -28.97
CA ASN A 2 -4.36 -2.41 -28.65
C ASN A 2 -4.69 -1.90 -27.24
N GLN A 3 -5.74 -1.10 -27.13
CA GLN A 3 -6.27 -0.59 -25.86
C GLN A 3 -6.88 -1.76 -25.09
N LEU A 4 -6.43 -2.00 -23.85
CA LEU A 4 -7.03 -3.03 -22.99
C LEU A 4 -8.29 -2.46 -22.33
N SER A 5 -9.40 -3.18 -22.44
CA SER A 5 -10.63 -2.84 -21.72
C SER A 5 -10.51 -3.16 -20.22
N ILE A 6 -11.44 -2.65 -19.42
CA ILE A 6 -11.54 -3.04 -17.99
C ILE A 6 -11.74 -4.56 -17.83
N SER A 7 -12.46 -5.19 -18.75
CA SER A 7 -12.68 -6.64 -18.73
C SER A 7 -11.38 -7.40 -18.95
N ASP A 8 -10.57 -6.96 -19.93
CA ASP A 8 -9.27 -7.55 -20.22
C ASP A 8 -8.34 -7.43 -19.01
N LEU A 9 -8.30 -6.26 -18.37
CA LEU A 9 -7.48 -6.05 -17.18
C LEU A 9 -7.89 -6.94 -16.01
N LYS A 10 -9.19 -7.12 -15.77
CA LYS A 10 -9.69 -8.05 -14.73
C LYS A 10 -9.35 -9.51 -15.04
N SER A 11 -9.35 -9.88 -16.31
CA SER A 11 -8.99 -11.23 -16.74
C SER A 11 -7.49 -11.46 -16.55
N LEU A 12 -6.67 -10.54 -17.06
CA LEU A 12 -5.21 -10.60 -16.95
C LEU A 12 -4.74 -10.56 -15.50
N SER A 13 -5.35 -9.75 -14.64
CA SER A 13 -4.99 -9.66 -13.21
C SER A 13 -5.22 -10.96 -12.44
N LYS A 14 -6.07 -11.85 -12.94
CA LYS A 14 -6.36 -13.17 -12.35
C LYS A 14 -5.61 -14.31 -13.05
N SER A 15 -4.82 -14.02 -14.08
CA SER A 15 -4.11 -15.04 -14.86
C SER A 15 -3.14 -15.84 -14.00
N SER A 16 -3.05 -17.15 -14.30
CA SER A 16 -2.04 -18.00 -13.71
C SER A 16 -0.62 -17.56 -14.10
N ARG A 17 -0.45 -16.91 -15.25
CA ARG A 17 0.85 -16.45 -15.74
C ARG A 17 1.24 -15.13 -15.10
N TYR A 18 2.43 -15.07 -14.50
CA TYR A 18 2.92 -13.83 -13.88
C TYR A 18 3.03 -12.68 -14.89
N GLN A 19 3.41 -12.98 -16.13
CA GLN A 19 3.62 -12.00 -17.19
C GLN A 19 2.32 -11.25 -17.54
N ASP A 20 1.18 -11.94 -17.53
CA ASP A 20 -0.13 -11.36 -17.82
C ASP A 20 -0.56 -10.41 -16.69
N ARG A 21 -0.40 -10.84 -15.43
CA ARG A 21 -0.69 -10.03 -14.25
C ARG A 21 0.18 -8.75 -14.24
N LEU A 22 1.48 -8.90 -14.47
CA LEU A 22 2.40 -7.78 -14.55
C LEU A 22 2.09 -6.85 -15.73
N ARG A 23 1.68 -7.39 -16.88
CA ARG A 23 1.25 -6.61 -18.04
C ARG A 23 0.02 -5.76 -17.72
N ALA A 24 -0.96 -6.31 -17.00
CA ALA A 24 -2.14 -5.56 -16.56
C ALA A 24 -1.74 -4.37 -15.67
N LEU A 25 -0.86 -4.60 -14.68
CA LEU A 25 -0.36 -3.55 -13.78
C LEU A 25 0.39 -2.45 -14.53
N LYS A 26 1.31 -2.82 -15.42
CA LYS A 26 2.06 -1.86 -16.25
C LYS A 26 1.14 -1.04 -17.15
N PHE A 27 0.10 -1.67 -17.71
CA PHE A 27 -0.90 -0.97 -18.49
C PHE A 27 -1.67 0.04 -17.61
N MET A 28 -2.18 -0.39 -16.45
CA MET A 28 -2.90 0.51 -15.53
C MET A 28 -2.02 1.70 -15.12
N ARG A 29 -0.78 1.46 -14.70
CA ARG A 29 0.17 2.52 -14.32
C ARG A 29 0.36 3.55 -15.43
N LYS A 30 0.63 3.09 -16.65
CA LYS A 30 0.83 3.97 -17.80
C LYS A 30 -0.37 4.89 -18.06
N ASN A 31 -1.59 4.37 -17.87
CA ASN A 31 -2.82 5.08 -18.22
C ASN A 31 -3.45 5.82 -17.02
N VAL A 32 -2.92 5.67 -15.80
CA VAL A 32 -3.47 6.33 -14.61
C VAL A 32 -3.26 7.85 -14.71
N TYR A 33 -2.08 8.29 -15.19
CA TYR A 33 -1.76 9.71 -15.40
C TYR A 33 -2.64 10.39 -16.46
N GLU A 34 -3.17 9.62 -17.41
CA GLU A 34 -3.99 10.14 -18.52
C GLU A 34 -5.46 10.34 -18.13
N GLY A 35 -5.85 9.98 -16.91
CA GLY A 35 -7.20 10.17 -16.38
C GLY A 35 -7.59 9.00 -15.49
N VAL A 36 -7.32 9.13 -14.19
CA VAL A 36 -7.38 8.09 -13.15
C VAL A 36 -8.73 7.34 -13.09
N PRO A 37 -8.85 6.15 -13.70
CA PRO A 37 -10.11 5.42 -13.68
C PRO A 37 -10.25 4.69 -12.34
N LYS A 38 -11.29 4.98 -11.55
CA LYS A 38 -11.59 4.28 -10.27
C LYS A 38 -11.59 2.75 -10.40
N SER A 39 -11.86 2.22 -11.59
CA SER A 39 -11.81 0.78 -11.89
C SER A 39 -10.40 0.19 -11.80
N TYR A 40 -9.34 0.94 -12.14
CA TYR A 40 -7.96 0.48 -12.02
C TYR A 40 -7.56 0.34 -10.55
N LEU A 41 -7.94 1.30 -9.70
CA LEU A 41 -7.68 1.23 -8.26
C LEU A 41 -8.18 -0.08 -7.67
N LYS A 42 -9.41 -0.49 -7.98
CA LYS A 42 -9.99 -1.73 -7.45
C LYS A 42 -9.23 -2.97 -7.92
N ILE A 43 -8.77 -2.99 -9.17
CA ILE A 43 -8.01 -4.11 -9.72
C ILE A 43 -6.62 -4.16 -9.06
N ALA A 44 -5.88 -3.06 -9.05
CA ALA A 44 -4.58 -2.98 -8.39
C ALA A 44 -4.69 -3.34 -6.90
N ALA A 45 -5.62 -2.74 -6.17
CA ALA A 45 -5.82 -3.04 -4.75
C ALA A 45 -6.06 -4.52 -4.43
N SER A 46 -6.59 -5.32 -5.38
CA SER A 46 -6.75 -6.77 -5.22
C SER A 46 -5.46 -7.58 -5.41
N MET A 47 -4.40 -6.94 -5.89
CA MET A 47 -3.09 -7.52 -6.22
C MET A 47 -1.98 -7.08 -5.25
N ILE A 48 -2.28 -6.30 -4.21
CA ILE A 48 -1.27 -5.87 -3.22
C ILE A 48 -0.63 -7.07 -2.49
N SER A 49 -1.37 -8.17 -2.37
CA SER A 49 -0.89 -9.44 -1.81
C SER A 49 -0.65 -10.50 -2.90
N ASP A 50 -0.32 -10.10 -4.14
CA ASP A 50 -0.01 -11.06 -5.21
C ASP A 50 1.13 -12.02 -4.83
N ARG A 51 1.05 -13.25 -5.35
CA ARG A 51 2.10 -14.26 -5.16
C ARG A 51 3.46 -13.87 -5.71
N SER A 52 3.50 -13.04 -6.76
CA SER A 52 4.72 -12.48 -7.35
C SER A 52 5.05 -11.15 -6.68
N GLU A 53 6.27 -11.06 -6.15
CA GLU A 53 6.80 -9.83 -5.56
C GLU A 53 6.73 -8.63 -6.52
N SER A 54 7.16 -8.80 -7.77
CA SER A 54 7.08 -7.73 -8.77
C SER A 54 5.65 -7.25 -9.01
N CYS A 55 4.64 -8.13 -8.90
CA CYS A 55 3.25 -7.73 -9.01
C CYS A 55 2.78 -6.96 -7.77
N ARG A 56 3.22 -7.33 -6.56
CA ARG A 56 2.91 -6.56 -5.33
C ARG A 56 3.45 -5.14 -5.41
N TRP A 57 4.72 -4.99 -5.77
CA TRP A 57 5.36 -3.68 -5.94
C TRP A 57 4.67 -2.83 -7.00
N GLN A 58 4.43 -3.36 -8.21
CA GLN A 58 3.75 -2.59 -9.24
C GLN A 58 2.29 -2.28 -8.87
N SER A 59 1.63 -3.15 -8.11
CA SER A 59 0.30 -2.91 -7.58
C SER A 59 0.28 -1.75 -6.58
N ALA A 60 1.17 -1.77 -5.58
CA ALA A 60 1.31 -0.70 -4.61
C ALA A 60 1.61 0.64 -5.30
N ILE A 61 2.49 0.64 -6.31
CA ILE A 61 2.74 1.83 -7.13
C ILE A 61 1.45 2.31 -7.82
N VAL A 62 0.71 1.46 -8.53
CA VAL A 62 -0.56 1.88 -9.16
C VAL A 62 -1.55 2.46 -8.15
N VAL A 63 -1.57 1.93 -6.92
CA VAL A 63 -2.42 2.45 -5.84
C VAL A 63 -1.92 3.83 -5.34
N SER A 64 -0.61 4.04 -5.21
CA SER A 64 -0.07 5.33 -4.72
C SER A 64 -0.32 6.49 -5.68
N GLU A 65 -0.49 6.23 -6.98
CA GLU A 65 -0.88 7.26 -7.98
C GLU A 65 -2.25 7.90 -7.68
N TYR A 66 -3.04 7.33 -6.76
CA TYR A 66 -4.31 7.89 -6.31
C TYR A 66 -4.17 8.82 -5.09
N LEU A 67 -2.99 8.95 -4.49
CA LEU A 67 -2.77 9.81 -3.33
C LEU A 67 -3.09 11.27 -3.64
N ASP A 68 -2.76 11.74 -4.84
CA ASP A 68 -3.05 13.12 -5.30
C ASP A 68 -4.55 13.39 -5.48
N TYR A 69 -5.36 12.34 -5.57
CA TYR A 69 -6.80 12.44 -5.75
C TYR A 69 -7.54 12.27 -4.43
N SER A 70 -7.11 11.29 -3.61
CA SER A 70 -7.70 11.05 -2.30
C SER A 70 -6.80 10.13 -1.46
N GLU A 71 -6.14 10.72 -0.46
CA GLU A 71 -5.42 9.97 0.56
C GLU A 71 -6.32 8.98 1.31
N GLU A 72 -7.61 9.30 1.50
CA GLU A 72 -8.57 8.41 2.17
C GLU A 72 -8.88 7.15 1.35
N LEU A 73 -8.89 7.23 0.02
CA LEU A 73 -9.06 6.03 -0.82
C LEU A 73 -7.87 5.09 -0.66
N VAL A 74 -6.66 5.64 -0.65
CA VAL A 74 -5.43 4.86 -0.46
C VAL A 74 -5.37 4.29 0.96
N TRP A 75 -5.69 5.10 1.98
CA TRP A 75 -5.81 4.63 3.36
C TRP A 75 -6.82 3.49 3.50
N SER A 76 -7.98 3.54 2.83
CA SER A 76 -8.96 2.44 2.91
C SER A 76 -8.41 1.10 2.42
N ILE A 77 -7.42 1.11 1.52
CA ILE A 77 -6.73 -0.08 1.02
C ILE A 77 -5.71 -0.56 2.05
N VAL A 78 -4.94 0.36 2.65
CA VAL A 78 -3.99 0.07 3.74
C VAL A 78 -4.72 -0.49 4.97
N ASP A 79 -5.80 0.14 5.41
CA ASP A 79 -6.64 -0.31 6.52
C ASP A 79 -7.20 -1.71 6.29
N ARG A 80 -7.69 -2.00 5.07
CA ARG A 80 -8.12 -3.35 4.70
C ARG A 80 -6.98 -4.35 4.77
N PHE A 81 -5.81 -4.02 4.20
CA PHE A 81 -4.62 -4.86 4.25
C PHE A 81 -4.21 -5.19 5.69
N ILE A 82 -4.20 -4.19 6.57
CA ILE A 82 -3.92 -4.35 7.99
C ILE A 82 -4.93 -5.29 8.65
N LYS A 83 -6.23 -5.09 8.41
CA LYS A 83 -7.31 -5.91 8.96
C LYS A 83 -7.29 -7.36 8.47
N GLU A 84 -6.85 -7.60 7.24
CA GLU A 84 -6.68 -8.95 6.69
C GLU A 84 -5.50 -9.69 7.35
N GLY A 85 -4.55 -8.97 7.96
CA GLY A 85 -3.47 -9.55 8.77
C GLY A 85 -2.45 -10.37 7.97
N THR A 86 -2.36 -10.16 6.66
CA THR A 86 -1.39 -10.86 5.81
C THR A 86 -0.04 -10.15 5.81
N ASN A 87 1.04 -10.90 6.02
CA ASN A 87 2.41 -10.37 5.88
C ASN A 87 2.86 -10.28 4.41
N ARG A 88 2.13 -10.89 3.48
CA ARG A 88 2.47 -10.88 2.06
C ARG A 88 2.17 -9.51 1.47
N GLY A 89 3.24 -8.77 1.15
CA GLY A 89 3.15 -7.42 0.59
C GLY A 89 3.41 -6.31 1.59
N VAL A 90 3.75 -6.66 2.85
CA VAL A 90 4.11 -5.66 3.88
C VAL A 90 5.21 -4.76 3.38
N ASP A 91 6.27 -5.32 2.78
CA ASP A 91 7.35 -4.59 2.10
C ASP A 91 6.83 -3.46 1.20
N SER A 92 6.02 -3.81 0.19
CA SER A 92 5.50 -2.86 -0.80
C SER A 92 4.44 -1.91 -0.25
N VAL A 93 3.59 -2.37 0.66
CA VAL A 93 2.56 -1.52 1.29
C VAL A 93 3.21 -0.50 2.21
N SER A 94 4.23 -0.90 2.96
CA SER A 94 4.93 0.00 3.89
C SER A 94 5.65 1.10 3.14
N THR A 95 6.53 0.71 2.22
CA THR A 95 7.41 1.62 1.48
C THR A 95 6.69 2.50 0.45
N VAL A 96 5.59 2.03 -0.13
CA VAL A 96 4.93 2.77 -1.22
C VAL A 96 3.60 3.40 -0.78
N LEU A 97 2.90 2.84 0.19
CA LEU A 97 1.59 3.38 0.60
C LEU A 97 1.66 4.07 1.95
N VAL A 98 2.14 3.38 2.98
CA VAL A 98 2.16 3.92 4.34
C VAL A 98 3.16 5.06 4.45
N GLU A 99 4.34 4.91 3.89
CA GLU A 99 5.38 5.94 3.86
C GLU A 99 4.86 7.24 3.24
N HIS A 100 4.30 7.20 2.02
CA HIS A 100 3.76 8.40 1.39
C HIS A 100 2.54 9.00 2.11
N LEU A 101 1.75 8.19 2.82
CA LEU A 101 0.67 8.72 3.67
C LEU A 101 1.25 9.47 4.87
N LEU A 102 2.27 8.91 5.53
CA LEU A 102 2.97 9.56 6.64
C LEU A 102 3.70 10.83 6.18
N GLU A 103 4.31 10.81 5.00
CA GLU A 103 4.98 11.95 4.37
C GLU A 103 4.04 13.15 4.16
N ARG A 104 2.76 12.90 3.86
CA ARG A 104 1.75 13.95 3.59
C ARG A 104 1.01 14.44 4.82
N ASN A 105 0.78 13.55 5.80
CA ASN A 105 0.06 13.87 7.02
C ASN A 105 0.39 12.88 8.13
N PHE A 106 1.55 13.07 8.74
CA PHE A 106 2.06 12.19 9.78
C PHE A 106 1.06 11.98 10.92
N ASP A 107 0.59 13.06 11.56
CA ASP A 107 -0.29 13.01 12.73
C ASP A 107 -1.55 12.16 12.50
N LYS A 108 -2.19 12.35 11.34
CA LYS A 108 -3.44 11.65 11.00
C LYS A 108 -3.20 10.16 10.81
N TYR A 109 -2.23 9.80 9.98
CA TYR A 109 -2.03 8.40 9.61
C TYR A 109 -1.29 7.61 10.68
N PHE A 110 -0.33 8.23 11.36
CA PHE A 110 0.33 7.59 12.49
C PHE A 110 -0.64 7.32 13.64
N ARG A 111 -1.55 8.25 13.96
CA ARG A 111 -2.63 8.01 14.95
C ARG A 111 -3.50 6.81 14.58
N ARG A 112 -3.86 6.66 13.30
CA ARG A 112 -4.65 5.51 12.83
C ARG A 112 -3.87 4.20 12.92
N LEU A 113 -2.58 4.20 12.56
CA LEU A 113 -1.69 3.04 12.74
C LEU A 113 -1.57 2.64 14.23
N LYS A 114 -1.36 3.61 15.13
CA LYS A 114 -1.36 3.37 16.59
C LYS A 114 -2.69 2.75 17.05
N SER A 115 -3.83 3.21 16.53
CA SER A 115 -5.15 2.66 16.86
C SER A 115 -5.25 1.17 16.50
N HIS A 116 -4.69 0.73 15.38
CA HIS A 116 -4.64 -0.69 15.02
C HIS A 116 -3.76 -1.50 15.98
N TRP A 117 -2.59 -0.97 16.35
CA TRP A 117 -1.74 -1.61 17.34
C TRP A 117 -2.43 -1.77 18.69
N LEU A 118 -3.11 -0.72 19.17
CA LEU A 118 -3.88 -0.76 20.43
C LEU A 118 -5.04 -1.77 20.38
N SER A 119 -5.56 -2.08 19.20
CA SER A 119 -6.54 -3.16 19.01
C SER A 119 -5.94 -4.57 18.95
N GLY A 120 -4.61 -4.70 19.11
CA GLY A 120 -3.90 -5.97 19.13
C GLY A 120 -3.32 -6.41 17.79
N ASN A 121 -3.30 -5.55 16.77
CA ASN A 121 -2.75 -5.90 15.46
C ASN A 121 -1.23 -5.68 15.42
N SER A 122 -0.46 -6.77 15.49
CA SER A 122 1.01 -6.72 15.50
C SER A 122 1.64 -6.39 14.15
N LEU A 123 0.90 -6.47 13.04
CA LEU A 123 1.38 -6.15 11.70
C LEU A 123 1.86 -4.70 11.59
N ILE A 124 1.36 -3.82 12.45
CA ILE A 124 1.75 -2.40 12.51
C ILE A 124 3.26 -2.24 12.79
N VAL A 125 3.83 -3.08 13.65
CA VAL A 125 5.27 -3.04 13.97
C VAL A 125 6.09 -3.40 12.74
N GLU A 126 5.66 -4.43 12.01
CA GLU A 126 6.34 -4.85 10.78
C GLU A 126 6.24 -3.76 9.71
N ILE A 127 5.05 -3.18 9.53
CA ILE A 127 4.82 -2.09 8.57
C ILE A 127 5.74 -0.90 8.85
N LEU A 128 5.75 -0.41 10.09
CA LEU A 128 6.54 0.75 10.46
C LEU A 128 8.05 0.48 10.40
N THR A 129 8.48 -0.76 10.58
CA THR A 129 9.91 -1.14 10.46
C THR A 129 10.43 -1.01 9.02
N TYR A 130 9.56 -1.15 8.01
CA TYR A 130 9.94 -0.99 6.60
C TYR A 130 9.82 0.46 6.08
N CYS A 131 9.15 1.35 6.82
CA CYS A 131 8.95 2.73 6.41
C CYS A 131 10.22 3.57 6.65
N TRP A 132 10.45 4.55 5.79
CA TRP A 132 11.53 5.52 5.92
C TRP A 132 10.95 6.91 6.23
N ALA A 133 11.78 7.77 6.82
CA ALA A 133 11.39 9.12 7.19
C ALA A 133 11.61 10.09 6.02
N PHE A 134 10.52 10.63 5.48
CA PHE A 134 10.55 11.68 4.45
C PHE A 134 9.42 12.70 4.70
N GLY A 135 9.56 13.91 4.15
CA GLY A 135 8.54 14.96 4.21
C GLY A 135 8.11 15.27 5.65
N ASP A 136 6.81 15.32 5.91
CA ASP A 136 6.29 15.60 7.25
C ASP A 136 6.73 14.56 8.29
N ALA A 137 7.01 13.31 7.87
CA ALA A 137 7.43 12.27 8.80
C ALA A 137 8.85 12.48 9.35
N GLU A 138 9.71 13.25 8.68
CA GLU A 138 11.10 13.44 9.08
C GLU A 138 11.23 14.11 10.45
N ALA A 139 10.43 15.16 10.69
CA ALA A 139 10.44 15.89 11.96
C ALA A 139 9.85 15.07 13.13
N HIS A 140 9.06 14.04 12.83
CA HIS A 140 8.32 13.24 13.82
C HIS A 140 8.84 11.82 13.97
N TRP A 141 9.92 11.45 13.27
CA TRP A 141 10.34 10.05 13.19
C TRP A 141 10.73 9.45 14.55
N GLY A 142 11.23 10.28 15.47
CA GLY A 142 11.49 9.86 16.85
C GLY A 142 10.25 9.27 17.54
N GLU A 143 9.04 9.74 17.23
CA GLU A 143 7.81 9.15 17.77
C GLU A 143 7.55 7.74 17.24
N VAL A 144 7.96 7.45 16.01
CA VAL A 144 7.87 6.10 15.41
C VAL A 144 8.88 5.18 16.09
N GLU A 145 10.10 5.66 16.32
CA GLU A 145 11.15 4.90 17.01
C GLU A 145 10.74 4.55 18.45
N GLU A 146 10.30 5.53 19.23
CA GLU A 146 9.79 5.32 20.60
C GLU A 146 8.62 4.32 20.64
N PHE A 147 7.72 4.42 19.66
CA PHE A 147 6.61 3.48 19.51
C PHE A 147 7.11 2.06 19.24
N LEU A 148 8.06 1.88 18.31
CA LEU A 148 8.63 0.58 17.95
C LEU A 148 9.39 -0.05 19.12
N GLU A 149 10.15 0.73 19.88
CA GLU A 149 10.84 0.27 21.10
C GLU A 149 9.84 -0.19 22.17
N SER A 150 8.79 0.59 22.40
CA SER A 150 7.70 0.25 23.32
C SER A 150 6.94 -1.01 22.90
N ALA A 151 6.77 -1.23 21.60
CA ALA A 151 6.10 -2.42 21.08
C ALA A 151 6.94 -3.69 21.25
N ARG A 152 8.27 -3.58 21.06
CA ARG A 152 9.22 -4.70 21.24
C ARG A 152 9.27 -5.18 22.69
N SER A 153 9.28 -4.25 23.66
CA SER A 153 9.30 -4.58 25.09
C SER A 153 8.01 -5.21 25.63
N ARG A 154 6.88 -5.06 24.93
CA ARG A 154 5.61 -5.72 25.28
C ARG A 154 5.46 -7.12 24.69
N SER A 155 6.31 -7.47 23.73
CA SER A 155 6.26 -8.76 23.02
C SER A 155 7.28 -9.77 23.57
N SER A 156 8.17 -9.32 24.47
CA SER A 156 9.11 -10.12 25.27
C SER A 156 8.52 -10.52 26.61
#